data_AF-A0A6G5A6D5-F1
#
_entry.id   AF-A0A6G5A6D5-F1
#
_cell.length_a   1.000
_cell.length_b   1.000
_cell.length_c   1.000
_cell.angle_alpha   90.00
_cell.angle_beta   90.00
_cell.angle_gamma   90.00
#
_symmetry.space_group_name_H-M   'P 1'
#
loop_
_entity.id
_entity.type
_entity.pdbx_description
1 polymer ?
#
loop_
_entity_poly.entity_id
_entity_poly.type
_entity_poly.pdbx_seq_one_letter_code
_entity_poly.pdbx_strand_id
1 'polypeptide(L)'
;MRSCHMLMFAVYMSVIQLGHSGSSSSKTHRKDEDITKFYTKGEMIWTLFTTSGEMECKVDNVTDTDNKSATFERRFLSKTPRESLHLKGTFTNGRKTLHYETYDAMDVHDARGHNYNSFEELLFTYNDGNCGIFFVASWGRRGHNYNSFERATSLLTNGR
;
A
#
# COMPACT_ATOMS: atom_id res chain seq x y z
N MET A 1 0.55 -33.40 -6.19
CA MET A 1 1.53 -33.74 -5.14
C MET A 1 2.58 -32.64 -5.19
N ARG A 2 2.41 -31.50 -4.50
CA ARG A 2 2.73 -31.22 -3.08
C ARG A 2 4.17 -31.58 -2.69
N SER A 3 4.82 -30.59 -2.07
CA SER A 3 6.06 -30.64 -1.29
C SER A 3 7.34 -30.17 -1.99
N CYS A 4 7.51 -28.84 -2.15
CA CYS A 4 8.86 -28.27 -2.18
C CYS A 4 8.93 -26.75 -1.90
N HIS A 5 8.23 -26.19 -0.90
CA HIS A 5 8.45 -24.77 -0.54
C HIS A 5 8.27 -24.45 0.96
N MET A 6 8.14 -25.46 1.83
CA MET A 6 8.04 -25.23 3.29
C MET A 6 9.36 -25.44 4.04
N LEU A 7 10.45 -25.83 3.37
CA LEU A 7 11.72 -26.12 4.04
C LEU A 7 12.74 -24.97 4.03
N MET A 8 12.55 -23.93 3.23
CA MET A 8 13.47 -22.78 3.20
C MET A 8 13.26 -21.79 4.36
N PHE A 9 12.10 -21.82 5.03
CA PHE A 9 11.81 -20.91 6.14
C PHE A 9 12.36 -21.37 7.49
N ALA A 10 12.54 -22.67 7.70
CA ALA A 10 13.02 -23.20 8.97
C ALA A 10 14.52 -22.95 9.22
N VAL A 11 15.33 -22.97 8.15
CA VAL A 11 16.78 -22.79 8.27
C VAL A 11 17.16 -21.34 8.59
N TYR A 12 16.38 -20.36 8.12
CA TYR A 12 16.68 -18.94 8.38
C TYR A 12 16.41 -18.52 9.84
N MET A 13 15.48 -19.20 10.53
CA MET A 13 15.15 -18.89 11.92
C MET A 13 16.14 -19.48 12.93
N SER A 14 16.94 -20.47 12.54
CA SER A 14 17.94 -21.09 13.43
C SER A 14 19.23 -20.28 13.57
N VAL A 15 19.50 -19.33 12.67
CA VAL A 15 20.75 -18.55 12.67
C VAL A 15 20.67 -17.31 13.57
N ILE A 16 19.49 -16.92 14.04
CA ILE A 16 19.29 -15.68 14.82
C ILE A 16 19.45 -15.90 16.34
N GLN A 17 19.51 -17.15 16.84
CA GLN A 17 19.50 -17.41 18.29
C GLN A 17 20.87 -17.58 18.97
N LEU A 18 21.99 -17.38 18.28
CA LEU A 18 23.33 -17.45 18.88
C LEU A 18 24.08 -16.14 18.65
N GLY A 19 23.63 -15.08 19.31
CA GLY A 19 24.17 -13.75 19.11
C GLY A 19 23.79 -12.75 20.21
N HIS A 20 24.23 -13.02 21.43
CA HIS A 20 24.55 -12.04 22.48
C HIS A 20 23.42 -11.21 23.11
N SER A 21 23.33 -11.40 24.43
CA SER A 21 22.76 -10.52 25.44
C SER A 21 23.19 -9.06 25.23
N GLY A 22 22.21 -8.21 25.01
CA GLY A 22 22.37 -6.76 24.93
C GLY A 22 20.97 -6.15 24.90
N SER A 23 20.34 -6.03 26.07
CA SER A 23 19.09 -5.28 26.23
C SER A 23 19.35 -3.79 26.04
N SER A 24 19.63 -3.41 24.80
CA SER A 24 19.45 -2.05 24.33
C SER A 24 18.01 -1.96 23.90
N SER A 25 17.17 -1.35 24.73
CA SER A 25 15.88 -0.82 24.33
C SER A 25 16.12 0.23 23.25
N SER A 26 16.35 -0.24 22.03
CA SER A 26 16.24 0.57 20.84
C SER A 26 14.80 1.07 20.84
N LYS A 27 14.63 2.34 21.19
CA LYS A 27 13.48 3.08 20.73
C LYS A 27 13.59 3.05 19.21
N THR A 28 13.01 2.04 18.58
CA THR A 28 12.85 2.02 17.14
C THR A 28 12.05 3.27 16.83
N HIS A 29 12.73 4.30 16.36
CA HIS A 29 12.08 5.47 15.80
C HIS A 29 11.23 4.91 14.65
N ARG A 30 9.94 4.71 14.89
CA ARG A 30 9.00 4.45 13.80
C ARG A 30 9.10 5.72 12.97
N LYS A 31 9.79 5.61 11.84
CA LYS A 31 9.81 6.67 10.85
C LYS A 31 8.35 6.90 10.49
N ASP A 32 7.88 8.13 10.61
CA ASP A 32 6.53 8.45 10.22
C ASP A 32 6.41 8.19 8.72
N GLU A 33 5.53 7.26 8.38
CA GLU A 33 5.27 6.89 6.99
C GLU A 33 4.55 8.05 6.31
N ASP A 34 4.94 8.31 5.06
CA ASP A 34 4.45 9.45 4.31
C ASP A 34 4.04 8.99 2.91
N ILE A 35 2.74 8.81 2.74
CA ILE A 35 2.13 8.30 1.51
C ILE A 35 2.34 9.27 0.34
N THR A 36 2.52 10.56 0.61
CA THR A 36 2.68 11.57 -0.45
C THR A 36 3.92 11.33 -1.31
N LYS A 37 4.94 10.67 -0.77
CA LYS A 37 6.19 10.32 -1.47
C LYS A 37 6.01 9.30 -2.58
N PHE A 38 4.98 8.45 -2.50
CA PHE A 38 4.63 7.52 -3.58
C PHE A 38 3.81 8.21 -4.67
N TYR A 39 3.10 9.28 -4.32
CA TYR A 39 2.14 9.95 -5.19
C TYR A 39 2.67 11.29 -5.70
N THR A 40 3.97 11.35 -6.04
CA THR A 40 4.55 12.51 -6.73
C THR A 40 4.23 12.48 -8.21
N LYS A 41 4.06 13.65 -8.81
CA LYS A 41 3.70 13.79 -10.23
C LYS A 41 4.71 13.07 -11.13
N GLY A 42 4.18 12.25 -12.05
CA GLY A 42 4.97 11.46 -13.00
C GLY A 42 5.40 10.09 -12.48
N GLU A 43 5.16 9.75 -11.20
CA GLU A 43 5.46 8.42 -10.69
C GLU A 43 4.52 7.35 -11.26
N MET A 44 5.07 6.16 -11.45
CA MET A 44 4.32 4.96 -11.78
C MET A 44 4.41 3.98 -10.62
N ILE A 45 3.25 3.65 -10.07
CA ILE A 45 3.14 2.82 -8.87
C ILE A 45 2.57 1.47 -9.26
N TRP A 46 3.39 0.43 -9.14
CA TRP A 46 3.03 -0.94 -9.53
C TRP A 46 2.58 -1.77 -8.35
N THR A 47 1.42 -2.41 -8.42
CA THR A 47 1.04 -3.44 -7.43
C THR A 47 1.62 -4.78 -7.84
N LEU A 48 2.64 -5.24 -7.12
CA LEU A 48 3.31 -6.51 -7.44
C LEU A 48 2.67 -7.72 -6.76
N PHE A 49 2.21 -7.54 -5.52
CA PHE A 49 1.53 -8.57 -4.75
C PHE A 49 0.26 -7.98 -4.15
N THR A 50 -0.78 -8.80 -4.03
CA THR A 50 -2.02 -8.43 -3.35
C THR A 50 -2.63 -9.65 -2.70
N THR A 51 -3.35 -9.44 -1.60
CA THR A 51 -4.19 -10.47 -0.97
C THR A 51 -5.63 -10.41 -1.44
N SER A 52 -6.00 -9.44 -2.29
CA SER A 52 -7.27 -9.49 -3.02
C SER A 52 -7.27 -10.71 -3.93
N GLY A 53 -8.30 -11.54 -3.86
CA GLY A 53 -8.37 -12.80 -4.62
C GLY A 53 -8.27 -12.66 -6.14
N GLU A 54 -8.47 -11.45 -6.68
CA GLU A 54 -8.16 -11.10 -8.06
C GLU A 54 -6.68 -10.69 -8.18
N MET A 55 -5.83 -11.60 -8.70
CA MET A 55 -4.46 -11.28 -9.13
C MET A 55 -4.49 -10.52 -10.46
N GLU A 56 -5.01 -9.30 -10.45
CA GLU A 56 -4.90 -8.39 -11.58
C GLU A 56 -3.68 -7.49 -11.37
N CYS A 57 -2.83 -7.33 -12.39
CA CYS A 57 -1.74 -6.36 -12.26
C CYS A 57 -2.37 -4.98 -12.33
N LYS A 58 -2.06 -4.14 -11.33
CA LYS A 58 -2.58 -2.79 -11.21
C LYS A 58 -1.43 -1.80 -11.29
N VAL A 59 -1.60 -0.75 -12.10
CA VAL A 59 -0.63 0.32 -12.25
C VAL A 59 -1.32 1.65 -12.08
N ASP A 60 -0.80 2.48 -11.19
CA ASP A 60 -1.27 3.83 -10.99
C ASP A 60 -0.24 4.80 -11.56
N ASN A 61 -0.66 5.60 -12.55
CA ASN A 61 0.17 6.65 -13.14
C ASN A 61 -0.26 8.00 -12.59
N VAL A 62 0.62 8.66 -11.82
CA VAL A 62 0.30 9.91 -11.14
C VAL A 62 0.40 11.08 -12.11
N THR A 63 -0.75 11.63 -12.48
CA THR A 63 -0.86 12.70 -13.47
C THR A 63 -0.67 14.10 -12.88
N ASP A 64 -1.09 14.29 -11.63
CA ASP A 64 -0.96 15.57 -10.94
C ASP A 64 -0.98 15.39 -9.42
N THR A 65 -0.30 16.28 -8.70
CA THR A 65 -0.19 16.24 -7.24
C THR A 65 -0.16 17.66 -6.68
N ASP A 66 -0.91 17.89 -5.61
CA ASP A 66 -0.81 19.08 -4.78
C ASP A 66 -0.51 18.70 -3.31
N ASN A 67 -0.57 19.67 -2.40
CA ASN A 67 -0.26 19.45 -0.99
C ASN A 67 -1.27 18.57 -0.24
N LYS A 68 -2.45 18.29 -0.81
CA LYS A 68 -3.56 17.61 -0.14
C LYS A 68 -4.14 16.47 -0.97
N SER A 69 -3.76 16.32 -2.23
CA SER A 69 -4.33 15.34 -3.12
C SER A 69 -3.39 14.95 -4.25
N ALA A 70 -3.67 13.79 -4.84
CA ALA A 70 -3.07 13.33 -6.09
C ALA A 70 -4.15 12.84 -7.04
N THR A 71 -3.98 13.14 -8.32
CA THR A 71 -4.81 12.63 -9.41
C THR A 71 -4.00 11.62 -10.20
N PHE A 72 -4.56 10.43 -10.39
CA PHE A 72 -3.86 9.33 -11.04
C PHE A 72 -4.78 8.49 -11.91
N GLU A 73 -4.20 7.89 -12.94
CA GLU A 73 -4.88 6.94 -13.81
C GLU A 73 -4.53 5.52 -13.37
N ARG A 74 -5.54 4.75 -12.97
CA ARG A 74 -5.38 3.35 -12.56
C ARG A 74 -5.74 2.44 -13.71
N ARG A 75 -4.76 1.65 -14.17
CA ARG A 75 -4.91 0.68 -15.25
C ARG A 75 -4.78 -0.74 -14.71
N PHE A 76 -5.53 -1.65 -15.32
CA PHE A 76 -5.53 -3.07 -14.98
C PHE A 76 -4.99 -3.86 -16.18
N LEU A 77 -3.99 -4.71 -15.93
CA LEU A 77 -3.64 -5.77 -16.86
C LEU A 77 -4.30 -7.05 -16.36
N SER A 78 -5.49 -7.31 -16.89
CA SER A 78 -6.21 -8.56 -16.67
C SER A 78 -6.62 -9.18 -18.00
N LYS A 79 -7.03 -10.46 -17.97
CA LYS A 79 -7.42 -11.19 -19.19
C LYS A 79 -8.66 -10.59 -19.87
N THR A 80 -9.47 -9.86 -19.12
CA THR A 80 -10.66 -9.17 -19.62
C THR A 80 -10.38 -7.68 -19.62
N PRO A 81 -10.53 -6.98 -20.75
CA PRO A 81 -10.33 -5.54 -20.80
C PRO A 81 -11.21 -4.83 -19.75
N ARG A 82 -10.57 -4.12 -18.82
CA ARG A 82 -11.22 -3.19 -17.89
C ARG A 82 -10.90 -1.77 -18.30
N GLU A 83 -11.88 -0.88 -18.17
CA GLU A 83 -11.66 0.54 -18.38
C GLU A 83 -10.66 1.08 -17.34
N SER A 84 -9.81 1.99 -17.79
CA SER A 84 -8.94 2.76 -16.90
C SER A 84 -9.79 3.64 -15.98
N LEU A 85 -9.47 3.68 -14.70
CA LEU A 85 -10.13 4.58 -13.75
C LEU A 85 -9.35 5.89 -13.66
N HIS A 86 -10.07 7.00 -13.65
CA HIS A 86 -9.48 8.31 -13.39
C HIS A 86 -9.80 8.69 -11.95
N LEU A 87 -8.78 8.64 -11.09
CA LEU A 87 -8.95 8.67 -9.65
C LEU A 87 -8.35 9.93 -9.03
N LYS A 88 -8.98 10.39 -7.96
CA LYS A 88 -8.44 11.43 -7.09
C LYS A 88 -8.34 10.88 -5.67
N GLY A 89 -7.12 10.84 -5.14
CA GLY A 89 -6.82 10.54 -3.74
C GLY A 89 -6.69 11.83 -2.95
N THR A 90 -7.43 11.98 -1.85
CA THR A 90 -7.26 13.07 -0.89
C THR A 90 -6.47 12.57 0.30
N PHE A 91 -5.29 13.15 0.54
CA PHE A 91 -4.41 12.75 1.62
C PHE A 91 -5.05 13.02 2.98
N THR A 92 -4.91 12.05 3.88
CA THR A 92 -5.43 12.08 5.24
C THR A 92 -4.42 11.46 6.19
N ASN A 93 -4.65 11.66 7.48
CA ASN A 93 -3.86 11.04 8.54
C ASN A 93 -4.73 9.99 9.24
N GLY A 94 -4.52 8.72 8.87
CA GLY A 94 -5.19 7.57 9.45
C GLY A 94 -4.80 7.35 10.92
N ARG A 95 -3.53 7.64 11.26
CA ARG A 95 -3.04 7.65 12.64
C ARG A 95 -3.32 9.02 13.26
N LYS A 96 -4.46 9.15 13.95
CA LYS A 96 -4.85 10.35 14.75
C LYS A 96 -3.90 10.67 15.93
N THR A 97 -2.60 10.42 15.81
CA THR A 97 -1.56 10.86 16.71
C THR A 97 -1.23 12.34 16.45
N LEU A 98 -0.94 13.06 17.53
CA LEU A 98 -0.75 14.51 17.62
C LEU A 98 0.38 15.11 16.75
N HIS A 99 1.01 14.32 15.87
CA HIS A 99 2.00 14.82 14.90
C HIS A 99 1.29 15.18 13.60
N TYR A 100 1.07 16.48 13.44
CA TYR A 100 0.26 17.12 12.40
C TYR A 100 0.80 16.97 10.97
N GLU A 101 1.96 16.35 10.75
CA GLU A 101 2.78 16.68 9.57
C GLU A 101 2.92 15.60 8.49
N THR A 102 2.62 14.32 8.77
CA THR A 102 2.75 13.26 7.76
C THR A 102 1.41 12.65 7.41
N TYR A 103 1.04 12.72 6.13
CA TYR A 103 -0.09 11.97 5.60
C TYR A 103 0.33 10.52 5.39
N ASP A 104 -0.34 9.59 6.05
CA ASP A 104 -0.10 8.14 5.91
C ASP A 104 -1.22 7.44 5.15
N ALA A 105 -2.30 8.13 4.80
CA ALA A 105 -3.45 7.55 4.12
C ALA A 105 -4.07 8.47 3.07
N MET A 106 -5.00 7.94 2.29
CA MET A 106 -5.84 8.71 1.38
C MET A 106 -7.23 8.10 1.18
N ASP A 107 -8.21 8.98 0.98
CA ASP A 107 -9.52 8.64 0.45
C ASP A 107 -9.52 8.83 -1.06
N VAL A 108 -9.71 7.75 -1.79
CA VAL A 108 -9.70 7.67 -3.25
C VAL A 108 -11.12 7.59 -3.76
N HIS A 109 -11.44 8.40 -4.76
CA HIS A 109 -12.71 8.36 -5.48
C HIS A 109 -12.48 8.52 -6.98
N ASP A 110 -13.47 8.10 -7.77
CA ASP A 110 -13.46 8.38 -9.20
C ASP A 110 -13.71 9.87 -9.47
N ALA A 111 -12.78 10.52 -10.15
CA ALA A 111 -12.80 11.94 -10.45
C ALA A 111 -13.79 12.31 -11.57
N ARG A 112 -14.33 11.33 -12.31
CA ARG A 112 -15.39 11.50 -13.30
C ARG A 112 -16.79 11.24 -12.72
N GLY A 113 -16.89 10.91 -11.44
CA GLY A 113 -18.15 10.74 -10.73
C GLY A 113 -18.76 9.34 -10.85
N HIS A 114 -17.99 8.33 -11.26
CA HIS A 114 -18.44 6.94 -11.21
C HIS A 114 -18.51 6.42 -9.77
N ASN A 115 -19.25 5.32 -9.55
CA ASN A 115 -19.35 4.67 -8.23
C ASN A 115 -18.08 3.87 -7.91
N TYR A 116 -17.00 4.57 -7.56
CA TYR A 116 -15.78 3.96 -7.05
C TYR A 116 -15.25 4.81 -5.90
N ASN A 117 -15.03 4.16 -4.76
CA ASN A 117 -14.43 4.77 -3.59
C ASN A 117 -13.57 3.73 -2.87
N SER A 118 -12.39 4.14 -2.40
CA SER A 118 -11.55 3.34 -1.53
C SER A 118 -10.78 4.20 -0.52
N PHE A 119 -10.38 3.60 0.60
CA PHE A 119 -9.42 4.13 1.54
C PHE A 119 -8.12 3.36 1.37
N GLU A 120 -7.00 4.05 1.26
CA GLU A 120 -5.66 3.45 1.14
C GLU A 120 -4.75 4.01 2.24
N GLU A 121 -4.07 3.17 3.02
CA GLU A 121 -3.15 3.57 4.10
C GLU A 121 -1.79 2.90 3.91
N LEU A 122 -0.72 3.69 3.96
CA LEU A 122 0.67 3.24 3.98
C LEU A 122 1.03 2.75 5.39
N LEU A 123 1.18 1.44 5.52
CA LEU A 123 1.49 0.81 6.81
C LEU A 123 2.99 0.86 7.14
N PHE A 124 3.83 0.67 6.11
CA PHE A 124 5.27 0.52 6.27
C PHE A 124 6.01 0.79 4.96
N THR A 125 7.19 1.42 5.03
CA THR A 125 8.11 1.57 3.90
C THR A 125 9.42 0.81 4.10
N TYR A 126 10.01 0.40 2.99
CA TYR A 126 11.34 -0.19 2.97
C TYR A 126 12.04 0.12 1.65
N ASN A 127 13.31 -0.29 1.52
CA ASN A 127 14.14 0.02 0.34
C ASN A 127 14.19 1.53 0.05
N ASP A 128 14.54 2.31 1.08
CA ASP A 128 14.62 3.77 1.05
C ASP A 128 13.32 4.50 0.64
N GLY A 129 12.17 3.86 0.83
CA GLY A 129 10.86 4.44 0.49
C GLY A 129 10.45 4.21 -0.96
N ASN A 130 11.24 3.46 -1.74
CA ASN A 130 10.82 3.02 -3.08
C ASN A 130 9.75 1.94 -3.00
N CYS A 131 9.64 1.27 -1.84
CA CYS A 131 8.63 0.26 -1.60
C CYS A 131 7.81 0.53 -0.35
N GLY A 132 6.50 0.28 -0.47
CA GLY A 132 5.55 0.45 0.62
C GLY A 132 4.59 -0.71 0.70
N ILE A 133 4.04 -0.92 1.89
CA ILE A 133 2.98 -1.88 2.22
C ILE A 133 1.71 -1.08 2.45
N PHE A 134 0.67 -1.36 1.65
CA PHE A 134 -0.58 -0.60 1.72
C PHE A 134 -1.76 -1.45 2.15
N PHE A 135 -2.53 -0.92 3.10
CA PHE A 135 -3.89 -1.34 3.40
C PHE A 135 -4.86 -0.66 2.42
N VAL A 136 -5.84 -1.40 1.90
CA VAL A 136 -6.83 -0.88 0.94
C VAL A 136 -8.23 -1.39 1.30
N ALA A 137 -9.21 -0.50 1.39
CA ALA A 137 -10.61 -0.83 1.68
C ALA A 137 -11.55 -0.10 0.71
N SER A 138 -12.55 -0.78 0.12
CA SER A 138 -13.51 -0.18 -0.80
C SER A 138 -14.82 0.23 -0.09
N TRP A 139 -15.40 1.39 -0.44
CA TRP A 139 -16.68 1.86 0.09
C TRP A 139 -17.82 1.69 -0.94
N GLY A 140 -18.74 0.73 -0.76
CA GLY A 140 -19.88 0.56 -1.68
C GLY A 140 -20.96 -0.49 -1.34
N ARG A 141 -22.16 0.01 -0.97
CA ARG A 141 -23.52 -0.58 -0.88
C ARG A 141 -23.73 -1.87 -0.05
N ARG A 142 -24.46 -1.71 1.06
CA ARG A 142 -24.94 -2.72 2.05
C ARG A 142 -23.86 -3.31 2.96
N GLY A 143 -24.01 -3.01 4.24
CA GLY A 143 -23.36 -3.72 5.34
C GLY A 143 -22.06 -3.08 5.77
N HIS A 144 -21.88 -2.97 7.09
CA HIS A 144 -20.57 -2.91 7.71
C HIS A 144 -19.83 -4.22 7.39
N ASN A 145 -19.35 -4.34 6.16
CA ASN A 145 -18.39 -5.36 5.82
C ASN A 145 -17.08 -4.86 6.38
N TYR A 146 -16.77 -5.29 7.60
CA TYR A 146 -15.39 -5.41 8.00
C TYR A 146 -14.74 -6.28 6.92
N ASN A 147 -13.85 -5.71 6.11
CA ASN A 147 -12.78 -6.51 5.56
C ASN A 147 -11.91 -6.88 6.77
N SER A 148 -12.34 -7.86 7.58
CA SER A 148 -11.44 -8.52 8.50
C SER A 148 -10.56 -9.41 7.65
N PHE A 149 -9.42 -8.89 7.21
CA PHE A 149 -8.33 -9.72 6.74
C PHE A 149 -7.00 -9.19 7.26
N GLU A 150 -6.36 -10.06 8.03
CA GLU A 150 -4.95 -10.02 8.38
C GLU A 150 -4.09 -9.71 7.15
N ARG A 151 -3.15 -8.77 7.31
CA ARG A 151 -1.97 -8.55 6.45
C ARG A 151 -2.24 -8.57 4.94
N ALA A 152 -2.71 -7.46 4.39
CA ALA A 152 -2.56 -7.17 2.95
C ALA A 152 -1.21 -6.47 2.70
N THR A 153 -0.27 -7.18 2.07
CA THR A 153 1.02 -6.63 1.66
C THR A 153 0.94 -6.25 0.18
N SER A 154 0.45 -5.05 -0.12
CA SER A 154 0.60 -4.49 -1.48
C SER A 154 2.01 -3.96 -1.61
N LEU A 155 2.86 -4.65 -2.36
CA LEU A 155 4.24 -4.26 -2.59
C LEU A 155 4.28 -3.28 -3.75
N LEU A 156 4.38 -1.99 -3.44
CA LEU A 156 4.53 -0.95 -4.46
C LEU A 156 6.00 -0.74 -4.79
N THR A 157 6.35 -0.51 -6.05
CA THR A 157 7.71 -0.12 -6.47
C THR A 157 7.63 1.12 -7.33
N ASN A 158 8.38 2.17 -7.01
CA ASN A 158 8.64 3.27 -7.94
C ASN A 158 9.58 2.79 -9.04
N GLY A 159 9.12 2.82 -10.29
CA GLY A 159 9.94 2.50 -11.45
C GLY A 159 10.78 3.71 -11.87
N ARG A 160 12.08 3.69 -11.58
CA ARG A 160 13.07 4.54 -12.27
C ARG A 160 13.68 3.79 -13.44
#